data_AF-A0A953SRN8-F1
#
_entry.id   AF-A0A953SRN8-F1
#
_cell.length_a   1.000
_cell.length_b   1.000
_cell.length_c   1.000
_cell.angle_alpha   90.00
_cell.angle_beta   90.00
_cell.angle_gamma   90.00
#
_symmetry.space_group_name_H-M   'P 1'
#
loop_
_entity.id
_entity.type
_entity.pdbx_description
1 polymer ?
#
loop_
_entity_poly.entity_id
_entity_poly.type
_entity_poly.pdbx_seq_one_letter_code
_entity_poly.pdbx_strand_id
1 'polypeptide(L)'
;MIKKLIFSLSVFALFSCSTNLDKKVNKFLEDYQDPNHPGYSLLIAKDGEILLAKSSGMASIEVKSKITNETNFRLASVTKQFTAFSILMLINEGKLSFETTLTEIFPKFPFY
;
A
#
# COMPACT_ATOMS: atom_id res chain seq x y z
N MET A 1 -25.06 -22.37 -36.49
CA MET A 1 -23.77 -21.64 -36.59
C MET A 1 -23.81 -20.20 -36.07
N ILE A 2 -24.97 -19.54 -35.97
CA ILE A 2 -25.10 -18.14 -35.51
C ILE A 2 -24.93 -17.94 -33.98
N LYS A 3 -25.22 -18.95 -33.15
CA LYS A 3 -25.06 -18.85 -31.68
C LYS A 3 -23.59 -18.84 -31.19
N LYS A 4 -22.64 -19.32 -32.00
CA LYS A 4 -21.20 -19.27 -31.65
C LYS A 4 -20.54 -17.91 -31.93
N LEU A 5 -21.17 -17.08 -32.79
CA LEU A 5 -20.62 -15.77 -33.17
C LEU A 5 -20.96 -14.68 -32.13
N ILE A 6 -22.09 -14.82 -31.42
CA ILE A 6 -22.51 -13.86 -30.38
C ILE A 6 -21.70 -14.04 -29.09
N PHE A 7 -21.24 -15.27 -28.79
CA PHE A 7 -20.41 -15.54 -27.62
C PHE A 7 -18.96 -15.03 -27.75
N SER A 8 -18.54 -14.68 -28.98
CA SER A 8 -17.20 -14.15 -29.26
C SER A 8 -17.10 -12.64 -29.12
N LEU A 9 -18.23 -11.90 -29.09
CA LEU A 9 -18.21 -10.43 -29.14
C LEU A 9 -18.33 -9.77 -27.75
N SER A 10 -18.78 -10.51 -26.73
CA SER A 10 -18.93 -10.01 -25.36
C SER A 10 -17.62 -10.02 -24.54
N VAL A 11 -16.55 -10.62 -25.04
CA VAL A 11 -15.27 -10.76 -24.31
C VAL A 11 -14.36 -9.53 -24.47
N PHE A 12 -14.58 -8.68 -25.49
CA PHE A 12 -13.68 -7.56 -25.79
C PHE A 12 -13.94 -6.28 -24.98
N ALA A 13 -15.08 -6.16 -24.28
CA ALA A 13 -15.47 -4.93 -23.58
C ALA A 13 -14.87 -4.77 -22.17
N LEU A 14 -14.22 -5.80 -21.63
CA LEU A 14 -13.71 -5.77 -20.24
C LEU A 14 -12.32 -5.15 -20.08
N PHE A 15 -11.57 -4.91 -21.16
CA PHE A 15 -10.21 -4.38 -21.08
C PHE A 15 -10.09 -2.85 -21.04
N SER A 16 -11.17 -2.09 -21.30
CA SER A 16 -11.08 -0.63 -21.35
C SER A 16 -11.02 0.06 -19.98
N CYS A 17 -11.33 -0.63 -18.87
CA CYS A 17 -11.45 0.01 -17.56
C CYS A 17 -10.11 0.27 -16.85
N SER A 18 -9.08 -0.59 -17.00
CA SER A 18 -7.76 -0.31 -16.39
C SER A 18 -7.07 0.89 -17.07
N THR A 19 -7.26 1.04 -18.38
CA THR A 19 -6.52 2.04 -19.18
C THR A 19 -6.75 3.49 -18.77
N ASN A 20 -7.88 3.83 -18.14
CA ASN A 20 -8.17 5.21 -17.73
C ASN A 20 -7.46 5.58 -16.43
N LEU A 21 -7.45 4.68 -15.44
CA LEU A 21 -6.79 4.90 -14.15
C LEU A 21 -5.27 4.98 -14.34
N ASP A 22 -4.70 4.04 -15.10
CA ASP A 22 -3.28 4.03 -15.46
C ASP A 22 -2.84 5.36 -16.09
N LYS A 23 -3.62 5.88 -17.05
CA LYS A 23 -3.34 7.17 -17.71
C LYS A 23 -3.38 8.34 -16.72
N LYS A 24 -4.38 8.39 -15.84
CA LYS A 24 -4.50 9.45 -14.82
C LYS A 24 -3.33 9.42 -13.84
N VAL A 25 -2.95 8.23 -13.38
CA VAL A 25 -1.83 8.03 -12.46
C VAL A 25 -0.50 8.39 -13.13
N ASN A 26 -0.29 7.97 -14.38
CA ASN A 26 0.91 8.34 -15.15
C ASN A 26 1.02 9.85 -15.33
N LYS A 27 -0.10 10.53 -15.60
CA LYS A 27 -0.14 11.99 -15.67
C LYS A 27 0.15 12.64 -14.31
N PHE A 28 -0.43 12.13 -13.23
CA PHE A 28 -0.17 12.64 -11.87
C PHE A 28 1.30 12.48 -11.45
N LEU A 29 1.96 11.43 -11.92
CA LEU A 29 3.34 11.11 -11.59
C LEU A 29 4.32 11.49 -12.70
N GLU A 30 3.97 12.40 -13.60
CA GLU A 30 4.79 12.73 -14.78
C GLU A 30 6.19 13.20 -14.40
N ASP A 31 6.29 14.01 -13.34
CA ASP A 31 7.56 14.53 -12.79
C ASP A 31 8.44 13.44 -12.13
N TYR A 32 7.88 12.25 -11.88
CA TYR A 32 8.53 11.14 -11.19
C TYR A 32 8.83 9.95 -12.12
N GLN A 33 8.74 10.11 -13.44
CA GLN A 33 8.95 9.02 -14.39
C GLN A 33 10.44 8.75 -14.72
N ASP A 34 11.40 9.55 -14.24
CA ASP A 34 12.82 9.30 -14.51
C ASP A 34 13.26 7.96 -13.86
N PRO A 35 13.70 6.97 -14.66
CA PRO A 35 14.09 5.67 -14.14
C PRO A 35 15.37 5.70 -13.29
N ASN A 36 16.14 6.79 -13.28
CA ASN A 36 17.39 6.92 -12.54
C ASN A 36 17.23 7.66 -11.20
N HIS A 37 16.06 8.22 -10.91
CA HIS A 37 15.77 8.88 -9.65
C HIS A 37 15.42 7.88 -8.52
N PRO A 38 15.45 8.32 -7.24
CA PRO A 38 14.88 7.54 -6.15
C PRO A 38 13.46 7.09 -6.51
N GLY A 39 13.19 5.80 -6.32
CA GLY A 39 11.94 5.20 -6.76
C GLY A 39 10.79 5.37 -5.78
N TYR A 40 9.59 5.11 -6.29
CA TYR A 40 8.35 5.00 -5.50
C TYR A 40 7.62 3.69 -5.82
N SER A 41 6.73 3.31 -4.91
CA SER A 41 5.72 2.26 -5.12
C SER A 41 4.34 2.81 -4.73
N LEU A 42 3.32 2.52 -5.55
CA LEU A 42 1.95 3.00 -5.40
C LEU A 42 0.97 1.83 -5.56
N LEU A 43 0.05 1.70 -4.61
CA LEU A 43 -1.07 0.77 -4.65
C LEU A 43 -2.39 1.55 -4.56
N ILE A 44 -3.32 1.28 -5.47
CA ILE A 44 -4.70 1.76 -5.41
C ILE A 44 -5.61 0.54 -5.31
N ALA A 45 -6.37 0.47 -4.23
CA ALA A 45 -7.34 -0.59 -3.99
C ALA A 45 -8.71 0.02 -3.67
N LYS A 46 -9.78 -0.68 -4.07
CA LYS A 46 -11.16 -0.31 -3.77
C LYS A 46 -11.97 -1.58 -3.53
N ASP A 47 -12.79 -1.59 -2.49
CA ASP A 47 -13.67 -2.71 -2.15
C ASP A 47 -12.92 -4.06 -2.01
N GLY A 48 -11.68 -4.00 -1.50
CA GLY A 48 -10.82 -5.17 -1.32
C GLY A 48 -10.06 -5.63 -2.59
N GLU A 49 -10.36 -5.04 -3.74
CA GLU A 49 -9.69 -5.37 -5.00
C GLU A 49 -8.56 -4.38 -5.32
N ILE A 50 -7.42 -4.90 -5.76
CA ILE A 50 -6.31 -4.09 -6.25
C ILE A 50 -6.65 -3.62 -7.66
N LEU A 51 -6.84 -2.31 -7.82
CA LEU A 51 -7.12 -1.68 -9.11
C LEU A 51 -5.84 -1.31 -9.86
N LEU A 52 -4.78 -0.98 -9.13
CA LEU A 52 -3.47 -0.64 -9.69
C LEU A 52 -2.35 -0.91 -8.67
N ALA A 53 -1.25 -1.52 -9.11
CA ALA A 53 0.00 -1.62 -8.37
C ALA A 53 1.17 -1.26 -9.30
N LYS A 54 1.93 -0.21 -8.97
CA LYS A 54 3.00 0.30 -9.81
C LYS A 54 4.18 0.78 -8.99
N SER A 55 5.38 0.44 -9.46
CA SER A 55 6.64 1.03 -8.97
C SER A 55 7.45 1.61 -10.13
N SER A 56 8.23 2.66 -9.86
CA SER A 56 9.15 3.29 -10.84
C SER A 56 10.37 3.87 -10.15
N GLY A 57 11.51 3.92 -10.85
CA GLY A 57 12.78 4.45 -10.36
C GLY A 57 13.69 3.39 -9.70
N MET A 58 14.56 3.85 -8.78
CA MET A 58 15.61 3.04 -8.17
C MET A 58 15.36 2.80 -6.68
N ALA A 59 15.50 1.55 -6.24
CA ALA A 59 15.54 1.21 -4.82
C ALA A 59 16.87 1.65 -4.16
N SER A 60 17.97 1.59 -4.92
CA SER A 60 19.25 2.20 -4.55
C SER A 60 19.94 2.73 -5.79
N ILE A 61 20.29 4.01 -5.73
CA ILE A 61 21.05 4.70 -6.79
C ILE A 61 22.49 4.17 -6.83
N GLU A 62 23.10 3.98 -5.66
CA GLU A 62 24.52 3.60 -5.51
C GLU A 62 24.83 2.28 -6.21
N VAL A 63 24.03 1.25 -5.96
CA VAL A 63 24.22 -0.09 -6.56
C VAL A 63 23.35 -0.32 -7.79
N LYS A 64 22.66 0.72 -8.26
CA LYS A 64 21.77 0.70 -9.42
C LYS A 64 20.72 -0.42 -9.36
N SER A 65 20.10 -0.63 -8.19
CA SER A 65 18.99 -1.57 -8.05
C SER A 65 17.66 -0.88 -8.39
N LYS A 66 16.87 -1.50 -9.27
CA LYS A 66 15.52 -1.03 -9.60
C LYS A 66 14.56 -1.31 -8.45
N ILE A 67 13.58 -0.43 -8.29
CA ILE A 67 12.44 -0.71 -7.42
C ILE A 67 11.53 -1.76 -8.07
N THR A 68 10.84 -2.54 -7.24
CA THR A 68 9.78 -3.48 -7.64
C THR A 68 8.56 -3.30 -6.73
N ASN A 69 7.47 -4.02 -7.00
CA ASN A 69 6.30 -4.00 -6.12
C ASN A 69 6.57 -4.69 -4.76
N GLU A 70 7.66 -5.45 -4.66
CA GLU A 70 8.11 -6.22 -3.49
C GLU A 70 9.26 -5.53 -2.73
N THR A 71 9.67 -4.33 -3.17
CA THR A 71 10.74 -3.59 -2.48
C THR A 71 10.30 -3.20 -1.07
N ASN A 72 11.13 -3.55 -0.07
CA ASN A 72 10.88 -3.21 1.32
C ASN A 72 11.19 -1.74 1.60
N PHE A 73 10.28 -1.07 2.30
CA PHE A 73 10.44 0.31 2.78
C PHE A 73 10.50 0.37 4.30
N ARG A 74 11.26 1.34 4.82
CA ARG A 74 11.20 1.69 6.25
C ARG A 74 9.93 2.50 6.50
N LEU A 75 8.98 1.92 7.22
CA LEU A 75 7.63 2.48 7.42
C LEU A 75 7.57 3.77 8.25
N ALA A 76 8.63 4.11 8.98
CA ALA A 76 8.69 5.30 9.84
C ALA A 76 7.42 5.45 10.72
N SER A 77 6.75 6.60 10.70
CA SER A 77 5.56 6.84 11.52
C SER A 77 4.34 6.00 11.13
N VAL A 78 4.31 5.35 9.96
CA VAL A 78 3.24 4.41 9.59
C VAL A 78 3.20 3.21 10.55
N THR A 79 4.34 2.84 11.16
CA THR A 79 4.42 1.79 12.19
C THR A 79 3.47 2.03 13.37
N LYS A 80 3.13 3.30 13.69
CA LYS A 80 2.28 3.64 14.84
C LYS A 80 0.88 3.01 14.76
N GLN A 81 0.32 2.88 13.56
CA GLN A 81 -1.01 2.27 13.38
C GLN A 81 -0.98 0.79 13.80
N PHE A 82 0.09 0.08 13.45
CA PHE A 82 0.29 -1.32 13.86
C PHE A 82 0.49 -1.42 15.37
N THR A 83 1.32 -0.56 15.97
CA THR A 83 1.50 -0.53 17.43
C THR A 83 0.19 -0.24 18.15
N ALA A 84 -0.59 0.74 17.68
CA ALA A 84 -1.90 1.06 18.24
C ALA A 84 -2.87 -0.13 18.13
N PHE A 85 -2.90 -0.81 16.98
CA PHE A 85 -3.70 -2.02 16.80
C PHE A 85 -3.29 -3.13 17.77
N SER A 86 -2.00 -3.37 17.98
CA SER A 86 -1.52 -4.33 18.97
C SER A 86 -1.98 -3.99 20.40
N ILE A 87 -1.98 -2.70 20.77
CA ILE A 87 -2.52 -2.26 22.06
C ILE A 87 -4.04 -2.52 22.13
N LEU A 88 -4.79 -2.22 21.06
CA LEU A 88 -6.23 -2.49 21.01
C LEU A 88 -6.54 -4.00 21.11
N MET A 89 -5.70 -4.87 20.53
CA MET A 89 -5.83 -6.32 20.72
C MET A 89 -5.64 -6.71 22.18
N LEU A 90 -4.65 -6.14 22.88
CA LEU A 90 -4.44 -6.39 24.31
C LEU A 90 -5.62 -5.91 25.16
N ILE A 91 -6.22 -4.76 24.80
CA ILE A 91 -7.44 -4.27 25.46
C ILE A 91 -8.61 -5.23 25.22
N ASN A 92 -8.79 -5.69 23.97
CA ASN A 92 -9.83 -6.67 23.63
C ASN A 92 -9.65 -8.01 24.37
N GLU A 93 -8.41 -8.41 24.66
CA GLU A 93 -8.08 -9.58 25.46
C GLU A 93 -8.20 -9.35 26.98
N GLY A 94 -8.56 -8.14 27.42
CA GLY A 94 -8.65 -7.78 28.85
C GLY A 94 -7.30 -7.67 29.56
N LYS A 95 -6.19 -7.62 28.81
CA LYS A 95 -4.83 -7.49 29.37
C LYS A 95 -4.43 -6.05 29.66
N LEU A 96 -5.11 -5.10 29.02
CA LEU A 96 -4.99 -3.66 29.23
C LEU A 96 -6.38 -3.04 29.23
N SER A 97 -6.51 -1.81 29.70
CA SER A 97 -7.67 -0.95 29.46
C SER A 97 -7.19 0.43 28.98
N PHE A 98 -8.11 1.29 28.53
CA PHE A 98 -7.75 2.65 28.14
C PHE A 98 -7.30 3.52 29.33
N GLU A 99 -7.62 3.07 30.54
CA GLU A 99 -7.30 3.70 31.81
C GLU A 99 -6.00 3.15 32.41
N THR A 100 -5.43 2.08 31.85
CA THR A 100 -4.15 1.54 32.32
C THR A 100 -3.06 2.59 32.21
N THR A 101 -2.46 2.96 33.34
CA THR A 101 -1.41 3.97 33.38
C THR A 101 -0.04 3.39 33.03
N LEU A 102 0.89 4.23 32.56
CA LEU A 102 2.26 3.80 32.29
C LEU A 102 2.95 3.26 33.54
N THR A 103 2.66 3.83 34.70
CA THR A 103 3.20 3.41 36.00
C THR A 103 2.69 2.04 36.47
N GLU A 104 1.49 1.63 36.06
CA GLU A 104 0.99 0.27 36.31
C GLU A 104 1.77 -0.78 35.52
N ILE A 105 2.16 -0.47 34.29
CA ILE A 105 2.92 -1.38 33.40
C ILE A 105 4.42 -1.32 33.69
N PHE A 106 4.93 -0.11 33.93
CA PHE A 106 6.34 0.20 34.13
C PHE A 106 6.52 0.91 35.48
N PRO A 107 6.71 0.18 36.59
CA PRO A 107 6.75 0.76 37.95
C PRO A 107 7.85 1.81 38.19
N LYS A 108 8.85 1.90 37.32
CA LYS A 108 9.95 2.89 37.37
C LYS A 108 9.73 4.05 36.39
N PHE A 109 8.59 4.12 35.72
CA PHE A 109 8.30 5.22 34.80
C PHE A 109 8.19 6.54 35.59
N PRO A 110 8.87 7.61 35.15
CA PRO A 110 8.88 8.88 35.88
C PRO A 110 7.52 9.60 35.82
N PHE A 111 7.23 10.40 36.85
CA PHE A 111 5.97 11.13 37.04
C PHE A 111 5.89 12.50 36.35
N TYR A 112 6.80 12.83 35.42
CA TYR A 112 6.90 14.18 34.87
C TYR A 112 5.66 14.62 34.09
#